data_AF-A0A2S9FNG0-F1
#
_entry.id   AF-A0A2S9FNG0-F1
#
_cell.length_a   1.000
_cell.length_b   1.000
_cell.length_c   1.000
_cell.angle_alpha   90.00
_cell.angle_beta   90.00
_cell.angle_gamma   90.00
#
_symmetry.space_group_name_H-M   'P 1'
#
loop_
_entity.id
_entity.type
_entity.pdbx_description
1 polymer ?
#
loop_
_entity_poly.entity_id
_entity_poly.type
_entity_poly.pdbx_seq_one_letter_code
_entity_poly.pdbx_strand_id
1 'polypeptide(L)'
;GLRWVSAELDRDPDMRFTCWVDSVRGVELMTAALAEAHWRVDVCVELGMPGGRTGCRSAHDVDAVARAVVASPRLRLVGVAGYEAGLSQELTDDAMAAVASHLADLRATVIRLGALFEADHIVVS
;
A
#
# COMPACT_ATOMS: atom_id res chain seq x y z
N GLY A 1 -6.57 8.96 -14.29
CA GLY A 1 -5.86 9.44 -13.08
C GLY A 1 -6.80 9.46 -11.89
N LEU A 2 -6.35 9.78 -10.67
CA LEU A 2 -7.16 9.63 -9.44
C LEU A 2 -8.52 10.35 -9.45
N ARG A 3 -8.64 11.51 -10.11
CA ARG A 3 -9.94 12.18 -10.29
C ARG A 3 -10.95 11.35 -11.08
N TRP A 4 -10.48 10.60 -12.07
CA TRP A 4 -11.34 9.69 -12.83
C TRP A 4 -11.80 8.53 -11.93
N VAL A 5 -10.89 7.93 -11.15
CA VAL A 5 -11.24 6.88 -10.18
C VAL A 5 -12.31 7.37 -9.21
N SER A 6 -12.13 8.56 -8.63
CA SER A 6 -13.14 9.19 -7.77
C SER A 6 -14.50 9.30 -8.47
N ALA A 7 -14.52 9.77 -9.72
CA ALA A 7 -15.76 9.94 -10.46
C ALA A 7 -16.44 8.59 -10.82
N GLU A 8 -15.70 7.49 -10.93
CA GLU A 8 -16.29 6.15 -11.07
C GLU A 8 -16.86 5.65 -9.74
N LEU A 9 -16.13 5.84 -8.64
CA LEU A 9 -16.61 5.49 -7.29
C LEU A 9 -17.88 6.26 -6.90
N ASP A 10 -18.03 7.50 -7.38
CA ASP A 10 -19.25 8.28 -7.18
C ASP A 10 -20.44 7.76 -8.00
N ARG A 11 -20.18 7.10 -9.14
CA ARG A 11 -21.23 6.59 -10.04
C ARG A 11 -21.72 5.19 -9.66
N ASP A 12 -20.85 4.37 -9.11
CA ASP A 12 -21.15 2.99 -8.75
C ASP A 12 -20.75 2.69 -7.29
N PRO A 13 -21.72 2.67 -6.35
CA PRO A 13 -21.47 2.33 -4.95
C PRO A 13 -20.93 0.92 -4.71
N ASP A 14 -21.08 0.00 -5.67
CA ASP A 14 -20.60 -1.37 -5.57
C ASP A 14 -19.17 -1.53 -6.12
N MET A 15 -18.65 -0.52 -6.84
CA MET A 15 -17.27 -0.51 -7.30
C MET A 15 -16.30 -0.57 -6.11
N ARG A 16 -15.25 -1.38 -6.26
CA ARG A 16 -14.13 -1.47 -5.31
C ARG A 16 -12.85 -1.15 -6.06
N PHE A 17 -12.03 -0.27 -5.48
CA PHE A 17 -10.75 0.11 -6.04
C PHE A 17 -9.73 0.26 -4.92
N THR A 18 -8.58 -0.42 -5.09
CA THR A 18 -7.43 -0.29 -4.21
C THR A 18 -6.19 -0.02 -5.05
N CYS A 19 -5.33 0.89 -4.60
CA CYS A 19 -4.01 1.10 -5.20
C CYS A 19 -2.91 1.14 -4.13
N TRP A 20 -1.65 1.26 -4.54
CA TRP A 20 -0.50 1.20 -3.65
C TRP A 20 0.14 2.57 -3.48
N VAL A 21 0.73 2.81 -2.31
CA VAL A 21 1.50 4.01 -2.00
C VAL A 21 2.76 3.66 -1.22
N ASP A 22 3.87 4.31 -1.55
CA ASP A 22 5.19 3.98 -1.01
C ASP A 22 5.96 5.18 -0.46
N SER A 23 5.35 6.36 -0.46
CA SER A 23 5.99 7.60 0.00
C SER A 23 4.99 8.59 0.58
N VAL A 24 5.42 9.34 1.60
CA VAL A 24 4.63 10.43 2.20
C VAL A 24 4.30 11.49 1.14
N ARG A 25 5.26 11.79 0.27
CA ARG A 25 5.03 12.72 -0.85
C ARG A 25 3.96 12.22 -1.82
N GLY A 26 3.93 10.91 -2.09
CA GLY A 26 2.85 10.29 -2.85
C GLY A 26 1.50 10.52 -2.19
N VAL A 27 1.38 10.23 -0.90
CA VAL A 27 0.15 10.45 -0.10
C VAL A 27 -0.34 11.90 -0.21
N GLU A 28 0.55 12.89 -0.05
CA GLU A 28 0.21 14.31 -0.15
C GLU A 28 -0.35 14.67 -1.54
N LEU A 29 0.31 14.18 -2.61
CA LEU A 29 -0.12 14.43 -3.98
C LEU A 29 -1.46 13.77 -4.29
N MET A 30 -1.67 12.54 -3.81
CA MET A 30 -2.95 11.84 -3.93
C MET A 30 -4.06 12.60 -3.20
N THR A 31 -3.79 13.04 -1.97
CA THR A 31 -4.73 13.81 -1.15
C THR A 31 -5.14 15.11 -1.85
N ALA A 32 -4.18 15.86 -2.38
CA ALA A 32 -4.46 17.09 -3.13
C ALA A 32 -5.25 16.82 -4.43
N ALA A 33 -4.92 15.74 -5.15
CA ALA A 33 -5.62 15.37 -6.38
C ALA A 33 -7.08 14.93 -6.13
N LEU A 34 -7.37 14.43 -4.93
CA LEU A 34 -8.68 13.96 -4.47
C LEU A 34 -9.40 14.97 -3.58
N ALA A 35 -8.97 16.24 -3.52
CA ALA A 35 -9.54 17.24 -2.62
C ALA A 35 -11.08 17.39 -2.71
N GLU A 36 -11.64 17.22 -3.91
CA GLU A 36 -13.08 17.30 -4.21
C GLU A 36 -13.79 15.93 -4.27
N ALA A 37 -13.09 14.83 -3.96
CA ALA A 37 -13.67 13.49 -4.00
C ALA A 37 -14.72 13.32 -2.89
N HIS A 38 -15.85 12.66 -3.19
CA HIS A 38 -16.84 12.33 -2.16
C HIS A 38 -16.31 11.19 -1.27
N TRP A 39 -15.84 10.11 -1.89
CA TRP A 39 -15.38 8.90 -1.22
C TRP A 39 -13.86 8.88 -1.02
N ARG A 40 -13.42 8.22 0.05
CA ARG A 40 -12.00 7.92 0.27
C ARG A 40 -11.54 6.82 -0.69
N VAL A 41 -10.31 6.91 -1.16
CA VAL A 41 -9.67 5.87 -1.98
C VAL A 41 -8.93 4.90 -1.07
N ASP A 42 -9.18 3.60 -1.24
CA ASP A 42 -8.52 2.55 -0.49
C ASP A 42 -7.09 2.37 -0.98
N VAL A 43 -6.14 2.30 -0.05
CA VAL A 43 -4.72 2.12 -0.37
C VAL A 43 -4.05 1.08 0.50
N CYS A 44 -3.08 0.39 -0.09
CA CYS A 44 -2.10 -0.42 0.62
C CYS A 44 -0.75 0.30 0.67
N VAL A 45 -0.05 0.23 1.80
CA VAL A 45 1.36 0.65 1.82
C VAL A 45 2.20 -0.42 1.14
N GLU A 46 3.02 -0.02 0.18
CA GLU A 46 3.92 -0.95 -0.53
C GLU A 46 5.20 -1.17 0.28
N LEU A 47 5.43 -2.41 0.69
CA LEU A 47 6.72 -2.90 1.16
C LEU A 47 7.54 -3.33 -0.05
N GLY A 48 8.64 -2.63 -0.30
CA GLY A 48 9.56 -3.04 -1.34
C GLY A 48 10.83 -3.69 -0.77
N MET A 49 11.80 -3.88 -1.64
CA MET A 49 13.04 -4.60 -1.36
C MET A 49 14.27 -3.78 -1.78
N PRO A 50 15.43 -4.01 -1.16
CA PRO A 50 16.69 -3.40 -1.59
C PRO A 50 16.90 -3.56 -3.11
N GLY A 51 17.26 -2.47 -3.79
CA GLY A 51 17.44 -2.47 -5.25
C GLY A 51 16.15 -2.55 -6.09
N GLY A 52 14.98 -2.70 -5.46
CA GLY A 52 13.69 -2.72 -6.13
C GLY A 52 13.29 -1.35 -6.70
N ARG A 53 12.30 -1.36 -7.60
CA ARG A 53 11.83 -0.16 -8.33
C ARG A 53 11.03 0.83 -7.46
N THR A 54 10.09 0.32 -6.65
CA THR A 54 9.14 1.09 -5.81
C THR A 54 9.04 0.47 -4.42
N GLY A 55 8.29 1.08 -3.50
CA GLY A 55 8.04 0.55 -2.15
C GLY A 55 8.92 1.17 -1.07
N CYS A 56 8.47 1.08 0.18
CA CYS A 56 9.25 1.45 1.35
C CYS A 56 10.38 0.43 1.58
N ARG A 57 11.56 0.88 2.07
CA ARG A 57 12.74 0.03 2.30
C ARG A 57 12.99 -0.27 3.77
N SER A 58 12.28 0.41 4.66
CA SER A 58 12.45 0.26 6.11
C SER A 58 11.09 0.27 6.82
N ALA A 59 11.07 -0.32 8.02
CA ALA A 59 9.91 -0.26 8.90
C ALA A 59 9.50 1.19 9.22
N HIS A 60 10.49 2.08 9.36
CA HIS A 60 10.27 3.50 9.61
C HIS A 60 9.55 4.20 8.46
N ASP A 61 9.97 3.93 7.21
CA ASP A 61 9.32 4.51 6.03
C ASP A 61 7.88 4.02 5.90
N VAL A 62 7.67 2.71 6.06
CA VAL A 62 6.32 2.11 6.05
C VAL A 62 5.42 2.78 7.08
N ASP A 63 5.91 2.95 8.32
CA ASP A 63 5.17 3.59 9.40
C ASP A 63 4.85 5.06 9.09
N ALA A 64 5.79 5.78 8.48
CA ALA A 64 5.59 7.16 8.08
C ALA A 64 4.52 7.29 6.99
N VAL A 65 4.54 6.42 5.99
CA VAL A 65 3.53 6.37 4.93
C VAL A 65 2.17 5.98 5.49
N ALA A 66 2.10 4.92 6.30
CA ALA A 66 0.85 4.48 6.92
C ALA A 66 0.19 5.60 7.76
N ARG A 67 0.98 6.30 8.59
CA ARG A 67 0.48 7.47 9.34
C ARG A 67 0.01 8.60 8.44
N ALA A 68 0.73 8.87 7.35
CA ALA A 68 0.32 9.90 6.39
C ALA A 68 -1.01 9.53 5.72
N VAL A 69 -1.22 8.25 5.37
CA VAL A 69 -2.49 7.76 4.82
C VAL A 69 -3.62 7.97 5.82
N VAL A 70 -3.45 7.52 7.07
CA VAL A 70 -4.46 7.66 8.13
C VAL A 70 -4.79 9.14 8.42
N ALA A 71 -3.80 10.03 8.31
CA ALA A 71 -4.03 11.47 8.47
C ALA A 71 -4.73 12.12 7.27
N SER A 72 -4.81 11.45 6.12
CA SER A 72 -5.45 11.99 4.93
C SER A 72 -6.98 11.93 5.02
N PRO A 73 -7.70 13.02 4.74
CA PRO A 73 -9.16 12.97 4.64
C PRO A 73 -9.66 12.25 3.38
N ARG A 74 -8.76 11.88 2.45
CA ARG A 74 -9.11 11.35 1.12
C ARG A 74 -8.64 9.93 0.86
N LEU A 75 -7.84 9.36 1.75
CA LEU A 75 -7.35 7.99 1.62
C LEU A 75 -7.81 7.16 2.82
N ARG A 76 -7.85 5.86 2.64
CA ARG A 76 -8.16 4.89 3.69
C ARG A 76 -7.14 3.77 3.66
N LEU A 77 -6.50 3.51 4.79
CA LEU A 77 -5.49 2.46 4.88
C LEU A 77 -6.18 1.09 5.01
N VAL A 78 -6.08 0.24 3.98
CA VAL A 78 -6.77 -1.07 3.95
C VAL A 78 -5.84 -2.27 3.96
N GLY A 79 -4.52 -2.06 3.86
CA GLY A 79 -3.60 -3.19 3.78
C GLY A 79 -2.14 -2.83 3.53
N VAL A 80 -1.38 -3.89 3.25
CA VAL A 80 0.03 -3.84 2.87
C VAL A 80 0.19 -4.66 1.60
N ALA A 81 1.01 -4.17 0.69
CA ALA A 81 1.32 -4.88 -0.55
C ALA A 81 2.82 -5.10 -0.71
N GLY A 82 3.21 -6.20 -1.32
CA GLY A 82 4.58 -6.51 -1.72
C GLY A 82 4.60 -7.14 -3.12
N TYR A 83 5.76 -7.09 -3.78
CA TYR A 83 5.93 -7.76 -5.08
C TYR A 83 7.31 -8.41 -5.15
N GLU A 84 7.34 -9.73 -4.98
CA GLU A 84 8.54 -10.54 -4.80
C GLU A 84 9.30 -10.84 -6.09
N ALA A 85 8.68 -10.68 -7.27
CA ALA A 85 9.30 -11.07 -8.54
C ALA A 85 10.55 -10.23 -8.89
N GLY A 86 10.79 -9.12 -8.18
CA GLY A 86 12.03 -8.34 -8.25
C GLY A 86 13.23 -8.99 -7.57
N LEU A 87 13.03 -10.05 -6.75
CA LEU A 87 14.10 -10.71 -6.00
C LEU A 87 14.92 -11.68 -6.86
N SER A 88 14.25 -12.53 -7.63
CA SER A 88 14.91 -13.52 -8.48
C SER A 88 13.92 -14.08 -9.51
N GLN A 89 14.45 -14.53 -10.65
CA GLN A 89 13.74 -15.33 -11.65
C GLN A 89 14.20 -16.80 -11.62
N GLU A 90 15.05 -17.16 -10.68
CA GLU A 90 15.64 -18.49 -10.51
C GLU A 90 15.02 -19.22 -9.31
N LEU A 91 15.04 -20.55 -9.33
CA LEU A 91 14.51 -21.42 -8.28
C LEU A 91 15.63 -22.06 -7.44
N THR A 92 16.61 -21.25 -7.04
CA THR A 92 17.70 -21.69 -6.14
C THR A 92 17.25 -21.59 -4.67
N ASP A 93 17.91 -22.33 -3.78
CA ASP A 93 17.62 -22.27 -2.35
C ASP A 93 17.76 -20.85 -1.79
N ASP A 94 18.77 -20.10 -2.23
CA ASP A 94 18.99 -18.70 -1.83
C ASP A 94 17.86 -17.78 -2.34
N ALA A 95 17.39 -17.98 -3.57
CA ALA A 95 16.28 -17.21 -4.12
C ALA A 95 14.97 -17.49 -3.36
N MET A 96 14.70 -18.76 -3.06
CA MET A 96 13.54 -19.16 -2.26
C MET A 96 13.62 -18.61 -0.83
N ALA A 97 14.81 -18.60 -0.22
CA ALA A 97 15.04 -18.00 1.10
C ALA A 97 14.80 -16.48 1.08
N ALA A 98 15.21 -15.78 0.02
CA ALA A 98 14.97 -14.35 -0.14
C ALA A 98 13.46 -14.03 -0.26
N VAL A 99 12.72 -14.81 -1.07
CA VAL A 99 11.25 -14.68 -1.18
C VAL A 99 10.58 -14.95 0.17
N ALA A 100 10.98 -16.02 0.87
CA ALA A 100 10.44 -16.35 2.18
C ALA A 100 10.70 -15.23 3.21
N SER A 101 11.89 -14.62 3.19
CA SER A 101 12.20 -13.46 4.03
C SER A 101 11.30 -12.27 3.71
N HIS A 102 11.09 -11.96 2.43
CA HIS A 102 10.21 -10.86 2.02
C HIS A 102 8.76 -11.08 2.46
N LEU A 103 8.24 -12.30 2.33
CA LEU A 103 6.90 -12.65 2.80
C LEU A 103 6.78 -12.59 4.34
N ALA A 104 7.85 -12.96 5.06
CA ALA A 104 7.92 -12.80 6.50
C ALA A 104 7.86 -11.31 6.92
N ASP A 105 8.58 -10.45 6.22
CA ASP A 105 8.57 -9.00 6.44
C ASP A 105 7.21 -8.37 6.11
N LEU A 106 6.56 -8.83 5.03
CA LEU A 106 5.21 -8.42 4.66
C LEU A 106 4.21 -8.78 5.77
N ARG A 107 4.24 -10.02 6.25
CA ARG A 107 3.41 -10.48 7.37
C ARG A 107 3.68 -9.67 8.65
N ALA A 108 4.95 -9.47 8.99
CA ALA A 108 5.33 -8.70 10.18
C ALA A 108 4.82 -7.25 10.09
N THR A 109 4.85 -6.66 8.89
CA THR A 109 4.33 -5.33 8.63
C THR A 109 2.82 -5.25 8.79
N VAL A 110 2.07 -6.21 8.23
CA VAL A 110 0.61 -6.29 8.42
C VAL A 110 0.25 -6.35 9.91
N ILE A 111 0.92 -7.21 10.68
CA ILE A 111 0.66 -7.33 12.13
C ILE A 111 0.96 -6.02 12.85
N ARG A 112 2.11 -5.39 12.55
CA ARG A 112 2.55 -4.14 13.19
C ARG A 112 1.60 -2.97 12.92
N LEU A 113 1.07 -2.87 11.70
CA LEU A 113 0.11 -1.82 11.32
C LEU A 113 -1.34 -2.13 11.72
N GLY A 114 -1.60 -3.27 12.38
CA GLY A 114 -2.94 -3.78 12.66
C GLY A 114 -3.92 -2.75 13.24
N ALA A 115 -3.46 -1.90 14.15
CA ALA A 115 -4.29 -0.87 14.80
C ALA A 115 -4.55 0.37 13.93
N LEU A 116 -3.88 0.51 12.79
CA LEU A 116 -4.02 1.64 11.87
C LEU A 116 -4.95 1.36 10.69
N PHE A 117 -5.31 0.10 10.43
CA PHE A 117 -6.21 -0.23 9.34
C PHE A 117 -7.63 0.25 9.63
N GLU A 118 -8.28 0.77 8.60
CA GLU A 118 -9.63 1.35 8.67
C GLU A 118 -10.66 0.47 7.93
N ALA A 119 -10.41 -0.85 7.88
CA ALA A 119 -11.24 -1.84 7.19
C ALA A 119 -11.37 -3.13 8.00
N ASP A 120 -12.52 -3.79 7.88
CA ASP A 120 -12.80 -5.08 8.55
C ASP A 120 -12.03 -6.25 7.91
N HIS A 121 -11.71 -6.12 6.61
CA HIS A 121 -10.90 -7.07 5.87
C HIS A 121 -9.60 -6.41 5.44
N ILE A 122 -8.48 -6.98 5.90
CA ILE A 122 -7.15 -6.47 5.59
C ILE A 122 -6.65 -7.09 4.30
N VAL A 123 -6.28 -6.23 3.35
CA VAL A 123 -5.65 -6.67 2.10
C VAL A 123 -4.18 -6.97 2.36
N VAL A 124 -3.76 -8.18 1.97
CA VAL A 124 -2.35 -8.55 1.83
C VAL A 124 -2.18 -8.98 0.39
N SER A 125 -1.40 -8.21 -0.36
CA SER A 125 -1.18 -8.41 -1.80
C SER A 125 0.29 -8.51 -2.14
#